data_AF-A0A2E5RP67-F1
#
_entry.id   AF-A0A2E5RP67-F1
#
_cell.length_a   1.000
_cell.length_b   1.000
_cell.length_c   1.000
_cell.angle_alpha   90.00
_cell.angle_beta   90.00
_cell.angle_gamma   90.00
#
_symmetry.space_group_name_H-M   'P 1'
#
loop_
_entity.id
_entity.type
_entity.pdbx_description
1 polymer ?
#
loop_
_entity_poly.entity_id
_entity_poly.type
_entity_poly.pdbx_seq_one_letter_code
_entity_poly.pdbx_strand_id
1 'polypeptide(L)'
;MRNGAKSAELIRFCNLSGSRVVGGLTKLIGHFKNLYQLDELMTYCDLEWSNGDNFKKLGFTEIETSTPTEFIINLNTWQRTHYSQFRNKNDWDIRNKDDYQTVLNMGSIKFIKYFNEK
;
A
#
# COMPACT_ATOMS: atom_id res chain seq x y z
N MET A 1 -4.93 10.84 -11.81
CA MET A 1 -6.17 11.40 -11.24
C MET A 1 -6.84 12.23 -12.32
N ARG A 2 -8.16 12.14 -12.44
CA ARG A 2 -8.93 13.01 -13.36
C ARG A 2 -8.96 14.42 -12.76
N ASN A 3 -8.77 15.46 -13.58
CA ASN A 3 -8.85 16.84 -13.11
C ASN A 3 -10.23 17.12 -12.51
N GLY A 4 -10.28 17.60 -11.27
CA GLY A 4 -11.51 17.92 -10.55
C GLY A 4 -12.18 16.74 -9.80
N ALA A 5 -11.64 15.52 -9.88
CA ALA A 5 -12.21 14.37 -9.18
C ALA A 5 -11.87 14.38 -7.67
N LYS A 6 -12.89 14.14 -6.84
CA LYS A 6 -12.74 13.89 -5.40
C LYS A 6 -12.31 12.44 -5.17
N SER A 7 -11.03 12.26 -4.92
CA SER A 7 -10.43 10.98 -4.61
C SER A 7 -10.06 10.86 -3.15
N ALA A 8 -10.12 9.65 -2.61
CA ALA A 8 -9.56 9.30 -1.31
C ALA A 8 -8.71 8.03 -1.39
N GLU A 9 -7.93 7.76 -0.34
CA GLU A 9 -7.11 6.55 -0.19
C GLU A 9 -7.54 5.74 1.03
N LEU A 10 -7.77 4.43 0.83
CA LEU A 10 -7.91 3.47 1.92
C LEU A 10 -6.53 2.96 2.34
N ILE A 11 -6.01 3.53 3.42
CA ILE A 11 -4.69 3.19 3.98
C ILE A 11 -4.74 1.88 4.77
N ARG A 12 -5.82 1.64 5.52
CA ARG A 12 -5.96 0.46 6.39
C ARG A 12 -7.41 0.10 6.65
N PHE A 13 -7.69 -1.20 6.68
CA PHE A 13 -8.91 -1.77 7.25
C PHE A 13 -8.52 -2.88 8.24
N CYS A 14 -9.11 -2.87 9.44
CA CYS A 14 -8.89 -3.89 10.45
C CYS A 14 -10.17 -4.15 11.27
N ASN A 15 -10.20 -5.31 11.92
CA ASN A 15 -11.24 -5.71 12.86
C ASN A 15 -10.60 -6.37 14.08
N LEU A 16 -11.38 -6.53 15.15
CA LEU A 16 -10.93 -7.29 16.32
C LEU A 16 -10.57 -8.73 15.92
N SER A 17 -9.44 -9.24 16.42
CA SER A 17 -9.00 -10.61 16.13
C SER A 17 -10.08 -11.64 16.51
N GLY A 18 -10.24 -12.69 15.70
CA GLY A 18 -11.27 -13.71 15.89
C GLY A 18 -12.71 -13.26 15.57
N SER A 19 -12.93 -11.99 15.22
CA SER A 19 -14.23 -11.47 14.80
C SER A 19 -14.26 -11.15 13.32
N ARG A 20 -15.46 -11.14 12.71
CA ARG A 20 -15.64 -10.71 11.32
C ARG A 20 -17.00 -10.06 11.17
N VAL A 21 -17.01 -8.82 10.67
CA VAL A 21 -18.25 -8.13 10.31
C VAL A 21 -18.57 -8.43 8.84
N VAL A 22 -19.67 -9.13 8.59
CA VAL A 22 -20.11 -9.43 7.22
C VAL A 22 -20.38 -8.14 6.46
N GLY A 23 -19.64 -7.97 5.35
CA GLY A 23 -19.68 -6.76 4.52
C GLY A 23 -19.11 -5.51 5.19
N GLY A 24 -18.33 -5.64 6.28
CA GLY A 24 -17.83 -4.50 7.07
C GLY A 24 -17.09 -3.48 6.22
N LEU A 25 -16.10 -3.92 5.44
CA LEU A 25 -15.35 -3.04 4.53
C LEU A 25 -16.27 -2.36 3.50
N THR A 26 -17.14 -3.11 2.84
CA THR A 26 -18.06 -2.57 1.81
C THR A 26 -19.02 -1.53 2.39
N LYS A 27 -19.53 -1.75 3.61
CA LYS A 27 -20.41 -0.79 4.31
C LYS A 27 -19.66 0.49 4.67
N LEU A 28 -18.44 0.38 5.19
CA LEU A 28 -17.60 1.55 5.50
C LEU A 28 -17.25 2.34 4.24
N ILE A 29 -16.84 1.67 3.17
CA ILE A 29 -16.57 2.31 1.87
C ILE A 29 -17.84 3.03 1.37
N GLY A 30 -19.01 2.37 1.42
CA GLY A 30 -20.27 2.95 0.98
C GLY A 30 -20.68 4.18 1.79
N HIS A 31 -20.55 4.12 3.12
CA HIS A 31 -20.82 5.26 3.99
C HIS A 31 -19.86 6.41 3.72
N PHE A 32 -18.55 6.13 3.63
CA PHE A 32 -17.51 7.13 3.39
C PHE A 32 -17.67 7.80 2.02
N LYS A 33 -17.98 7.02 0.97
CA LYS A 33 -18.35 7.52 -0.36
C LYS A 33 -19.46 8.56 -0.26
N ASN A 34 -20.56 8.22 0.43
CA ASN A 34 -21.73 9.09 0.51
C ASN A 34 -21.48 10.33 1.39
N LEU A 35 -20.69 10.19 2.46
CA LEU A 35 -20.36 11.30 3.36
C LEU A 35 -19.55 12.39 2.65
N TYR A 36 -18.57 11.99 1.83
CA TYR A 36 -17.65 12.93 1.17
C TYR A 36 -17.94 13.15 -0.32
N GLN A 37 -18.92 12.46 -0.88
CA GLN A 37 -19.29 12.50 -2.29
C GLN A 37 -18.07 12.17 -3.18
N LEU A 38 -17.45 11.02 -2.94
CA LEU A 38 -16.24 10.59 -3.64
C LEU A 38 -16.53 10.09 -5.05
N ASP A 39 -15.65 10.44 -5.99
CA ASP A 39 -15.63 9.92 -7.35
C ASP A 39 -14.86 8.60 -7.45
N GLU A 40 -13.78 8.48 -6.67
CA GLU A 40 -12.89 7.31 -6.69
C GLU A 40 -12.24 7.05 -5.33
N LEU A 41 -11.93 5.78 -5.06
CA LEU A 41 -11.19 5.32 -3.89
C LEU A 41 -10.00 4.49 -4.36
N MET A 42 -8.80 4.89 -3.98
CA MET A 42 -7.57 4.15 -4.25
C MET A 42 -7.12 3.34 -3.03
N THR A 43 -6.37 2.26 -3.27
CA THR A 43 -5.68 1.50 -2.23
C THR A 43 -4.51 0.72 -2.84
N TYR A 44 -3.57 0.31 -2.01
CA TYR A 44 -2.43 -0.50 -2.41
C TYR A 44 -2.49 -1.85 -1.70
N CYS A 45 -2.25 -2.92 -2.46
CA CYS A 45 -2.14 -4.27 -1.94
C CYS A 45 -0.67 -4.68 -1.93
N ASP A 46 -0.12 -4.93 -0.74
CA ASP A 46 1.22 -5.49 -0.60
C ASP A 46 1.23 -6.95 -1.07
N LEU A 47 2.13 -7.28 -2.00
CA LEU A 47 2.21 -8.59 -2.63
C LEU A 47 2.74 -9.69 -1.71
N GLU A 48 3.37 -9.34 -0.58
CA GLU A 48 3.78 -10.32 0.44
C GLU A 48 2.58 -10.86 1.23
N TRP A 49 1.48 -10.09 1.27
CA TRP A 49 0.33 -10.37 2.14
C TRP A 49 -0.89 -10.84 1.35
N SER A 50 -1.00 -10.47 0.07
CA SER A 50 -2.19 -10.74 -0.73
C SER A 50 -1.92 -10.53 -2.23
N ASN A 51 -2.60 -11.33 -3.07
CA ASN A 51 -2.60 -11.19 -4.53
C ASN A 51 -3.64 -10.17 -5.05
N GLY A 52 -4.38 -9.51 -4.16
CA GLY A 52 -5.36 -8.48 -4.49
C GLY A 52 -6.75 -8.98 -4.91
N ASP A 53 -7.01 -10.28 -4.92
CA ASP A 53 -8.30 -10.85 -5.37
C ASP A 53 -9.50 -10.32 -4.59
N ASN A 54 -9.31 -10.01 -3.31
CA ASN A 54 -10.36 -9.44 -2.46
C ASN A 54 -10.81 -8.05 -2.95
N PHE A 55 -9.87 -7.22 -3.41
CA PHE A 55 -10.19 -5.91 -3.96
C PHE A 55 -10.90 -6.05 -5.32
N LYS A 56 -10.47 -6.99 -6.17
CA LYS A 56 -11.15 -7.30 -7.44
C LYS A 56 -12.62 -7.69 -7.21
N LYS A 57 -12.90 -8.57 -6.25
CA LYS A 57 -14.26 -8.96 -5.85
C LYS A 57 -15.11 -7.80 -5.31
N LEU A 58 -14.47 -6.79 -4.72
CA LEU A 58 -15.13 -5.57 -4.26
C LEU A 58 -15.34 -4.53 -5.38
N GLY A 59 -14.99 -4.88 -6.62
CA GLY A 59 -15.11 -4.01 -7.79
C GLY A 59 -14.09 -2.87 -7.79
N PHE A 60 -12.87 -3.14 -7.32
CA PHE A 60 -11.71 -2.32 -7.64
C PHE A 60 -11.07 -2.83 -8.94
N THR A 61 -10.54 -1.90 -9.72
CA THR A 61 -9.75 -2.17 -10.91
C THR A 61 -8.28 -2.10 -10.57
N GLU A 62 -7.51 -3.08 -11.03
CA GLU A 62 -6.04 -3.07 -10.97
C GLU A 62 -5.51 -2.04 -11.97
N ILE A 63 -4.68 -1.12 -11.50
CA ILE A 63 -4.18 0.02 -12.31
C ILE A 63 -2.72 -0.15 -12.66
N GLU A 64 -1.90 -0.54 -11.67
CA GLU A 64 -0.46 -0.60 -11.81
C GLU A 64 0.11 -1.61 -10.81
N THR A 65 1.18 -2.30 -11.19
CA THR A 65 1.97 -3.12 -10.27
C THR A 65 3.35 -2.50 -10.12
N SER A 66 3.70 -2.14 -8.89
CA SER A 66 5.03 -1.69 -8.53
C SER A 66 5.96 -2.87 -8.34
N THR A 67 7.16 -2.77 -8.88
CA THR A 67 8.20 -3.80 -8.72
C THR A 67 8.67 -3.90 -7.27
N PRO A 68 9.26 -5.04 -6.88
CA PRO A 68 10.03 -5.17 -5.64
C PRO A 68 10.93 -3.98 -5.34
N THR A 69 10.97 -3.58 -4.07
CA THR A 69 11.73 -2.46 -3.55
C THR A 69 12.73 -2.94 -2.51
N GLU A 70 14.00 -2.56 -2.70
CA GLU A 70 15.09 -2.86 -1.77
C GLU A 70 15.17 -1.84 -0.65
N PHE A 71 15.36 -2.33 0.56
CA PHE A 71 15.62 -1.54 1.75
C PHE A 71 16.88 -2.04 2.45
N ILE A 72 17.55 -1.13 3.13
CA ILE A 72 18.70 -1.41 3.99
C ILE A 72 18.27 -1.19 5.43
N ILE A 73 18.46 -2.20 6.26
CA ILE A 73 18.21 -2.18 7.71
C ILE A 73 19.55 -2.05 8.40
N ASN A 74 19.71 -1.04 9.26
CA ASN A 74 20.80 -1.02 10.22
C ASN A 74 20.45 -1.97 11.38
N LEU A 75 21.25 -3.00 11.63
CA LEU A 75 20.98 -4.05 12.62
C LEU A 75 21.18 -3.58 14.07
N ASN A 76 21.93 -2.50 14.28
CA ASN A 76 22.13 -1.91 15.60
C ASN A 76 20.98 -0.97 16.00
N THR A 77 20.39 -0.25 15.04
CA THR A 77 19.32 0.76 15.30
C THR A 77 17.94 0.35 14.81
N TRP A 78 17.84 -0.72 14.02
CA TRP A 78 16.63 -1.17 13.32
C TRP A 78 16.00 -0.13 12.39
N GLN A 79 16.76 0.90 12.00
CA GLN A 79 16.30 1.89 11.04
C GLN A 79 16.29 1.31 9.63
N ARG A 80 15.15 1.45 8.94
CA ARG A 80 14.97 1.09 7.53
C ARG A 80 15.15 2.30 6.63
N THR A 81 16.02 2.17 5.63
CA THR A 81 16.24 3.19 4.60
C THR A 81 16.01 2.59 3.22
N HIS A 82 15.37 3.32 2.31
CA HIS A 82 15.24 2.90 0.92
C HIS A 82 16.62 2.80 0.25
N TYR A 83 16.88 1.75 -0.54
CA TYR A 83 18.21 1.50 -1.11
C TYR A 83 18.76 2.68 -1.91
N SER A 84 17.93 3.34 -2.72
CA SER A 84 18.37 4.52 -3.50
C SER A 84 18.82 5.70 -2.63
N GLN A 85 18.16 5.92 -1.49
CA GLN A 85 18.53 6.98 -0.55
C GLN A 85 19.80 6.60 0.22
N PHE A 86 19.96 5.31 0.53
CA PHE A 86 21.16 4.78 1.17
C PHE A 86 22.38 4.93 0.26
N ARG A 87 22.27 4.58 -1.03
CA ARG A 87 23.36 4.70 -2.02
C ARG A 87 23.82 6.14 -2.25
N ASN A 88 22.91 7.10 -2.17
CA ASN A 88 23.21 8.52 -2.37
C ASN A 88 23.96 9.14 -1.18
N LYS A 89 24.02 8.46 -0.03
CA LYS A 89 24.95 8.83 1.04
C LYS A 89 26.32 8.26 0.68
N ASN A 90 27.33 9.13 0.58
CA ASN A 90 28.74 8.74 0.39
C ASN A 90 29.30 7.90 1.57
N ASP A 91 28.48 7.62 2.59
CA ASP A 91 28.77 6.83 3.80
C ASP A 91 28.77 5.32 3.56
N TRP A 92 29.07 4.84 2.34
CA TRP A 92 29.41 3.42 2.16
C TRP A 92 30.80 3.16 2.74
N ASP A 93 30.91 3.30 4.07
CA ASP A 93 32.10 2.90 4.80
C ASP A 93 32.08 1.36 4.85
N ILE A 94 32.84 0.78 3.92
CA ILE A 94 33.06 -0.65 3.66
C ILE A 94 33.37 -1.45 4.94
N ARG A 95 33.72 -0.74 6.01
CA ARG A 95 34.16 -1.28 7.30
C ARG A 95 33.07 -1.98 8.11
N ASN A 96 31.78 -1.70 7.88
CA ASN A 96 30.67 -2.23 8.70
C ASN A 96 29.57 -2.94 7.89
N LYS A 97 29.95 -3.79 6.91
CA LYS A 97 28.96 -4.54 6.12
C LYS A 97 28.09 -5.48 6.99
N ASP A 98 28.62 -5.92 8.13
CA ASP A 98 27.93 -6.78 9.10
C ASP A 98 26.85 -6.05 9.91
N ASP A 99 26.89 -4.72 9.96
CA ASP A 99 25.89 -3.90 10.67
C ASP A 99 24.63 -3.63 9.84
N TYR A 100 24.61 -4.05 8.58
CA TYR A 100 23.52 -3.75 7.65
C TYR A 100 23.00 -5.00 6.96
N GLN A 101 21.67 -5.09 6.84
CA GLN A 101 21.01 -6.15 6.10
C GLN A 101 20.13 -5.56 5.00
N THR A 102 20.27 -6.10 3.79
CA THR A 102 19.35 -5.81 2.70
C THR A 102 18.10 -6.68 2.83
N VAL A 103 16.93 -6.06 2.71
CA VAL A 103 15.64 -6.73 2.64
C VAL A 103 14.89 -6.24 1.40
N LEU A 104 14.12 -7.12 0.78
CA LEU A 104 13.36 -6.84 -0.44
C LEU A 104 11.89 -7.12 -0.16
N ASN A 105 10.99 -6.20 -0.50
CA ASN A 105 9.56 -6.51 -0.52
C ASN A 105 9.15 -7.15 -1.85
N MET A 106 7.98 -7.79 -1.94
CA MET A 106 7.50 -8.38 -3.19
C MET A 106 6.85 -7.37 -4.16
N GLY A 107 6.92 -6.07 -3.87
CA GLY A 107 6.21 -5.03 -4.62
C GLY A 107 4.76 -4.84 -4.14
N SER A 108 3.97 -4.11 -4.92
CA SER A 108 2.58 -3.83 -4.57
C SER A 108 1.71 -3.63 -5.80
N ILE A 109 0.41 -3.86 -5.66
CA ILE A 109 -0.58 -3.58 -6.70
C ILE A 109 -1.40 -2.36 -6.29
N LYS A 110 -1.49 -1.37 -7.16
CA LYS A 110 -2.39 -0.23 -7.04
C LYS A 110 -3.77 -0.59 -7.57
N PHE A 111 -4.78 -0.35 -6.74
CA PHE A 111 -6.19 -0.55 -7.07
C PHE A 111 -6.96 0.76 -7.01
N ILE A 112 -7.89 0.97 -7.94
CA ILE A 112 -8.86 2.07 -7.89
C ILE A 112 -10.27 1.53 -8.05
N LYS A 113 -11.17 1.94 -7.16
CA LYS A 113 -12.61 1.76 -7.29
C LYS A 113 -13.24 3.08 -7.73
N TYR A 114 -13.86 3.08 -8.90
CA TYR A 114 -14.66 4.20 -9.38
C TYR A 114 -16.09 4.09 -8.87
N PHE A 115 -16.65 5.22 -8.42
CA PHE A 115 -18.01 5.28 -7.89
C PHE A 115 -19.00 6.00 -8.81
N ASN A 116 -18.47 6.83 -9.71
CA ASN A 116 -19.23 7.59 -10.68
C ASN A 116 -18.86 7.07 -12.08
N GLU A 117 -19.72 6.23 -12.63
CA GLU A 117 -19.84 5.98 -14.06
C GLU A 117 -21.16 6.61 -14.52
N LYS A 118 -21.09 7.89 -14.91
CA LYS A 118 -21.96 8.55 -15.89
C LYS A 118 -21.16 9.65 -16.56
#